data_AF-A0A7V7F1U1-F1
#
_entry.id   AF-A0A7V7F1U1-F1
#
_cell.length_a   1.000
_cell.length_b   1.000
_cell.length_c   1.000
_cell.angle_alpha   90.00
_cell.angle_beta   90.00
_cell.angle_gamma   90.00
#
_symmetry.space_group_name_H-M   'P 1'
#
loop_
_entity.id
_entity.type
_entity.pdbx_description
1 polymer ?
#
loop_
_entity_poly.entity_id
_entity_poly.type
_entity_poly.pdbx_seq_one_letter_code
_entity_poly.pdbx_strand_id
1 'polypeptide(L)'
;MLSLLPEFFDRFGINYTIDGPQLEYFVYEKKTGLDISCSLTFCFDEAAGKIDVLTFYPGINLHPVTRYLSAACFFMVIQHLANFYHIDSECRILLNTRQGIFDNFYALLKDFDFHVLLCDAEDRVQIESQLLLLTVDTSMINERSLACAD
;
A
#
# COMPACT_ATOMS: atom_id res chain seq x y z
N MET A 1 -13.89 -1.83 -3.08
CA MET A 1 -12.76 -0.86 -3.18
C MET A 1 -12.69 -0.08 -4.50
N LEU A 2 -12.87 -0.72 -5.67
CA LEU A 2 -12.78 -0.05 -6.98
C LEU A 2 -13.66 1.19 -7.15
N SER A 3 -14.83 1.22 -6.51
CA SER A 3 -15.76 2.36 -6.52
C SER A 3 -15.20 3.63 -5.88
N LEU A 4 -14.14 3.52 -5.08
CA LEU A 4 -13.51 4.63 -4.36
C LEU A 4 -12.32 5.22 -5.13
N LEU A 5 -11.85 4.53 -6.18
CA LEU A 5 -10.71 4.99 -6.98
C LEU A 5 -10.96 6.36 -7.61
N PRO A 6 -12.14 6.66 -8.20
CA PRO A 6 -12.39 7.98 -8.76
C PRO A 6 -12.28 9.09 -7.71
N GLU A 7 -12.85 8.89 -6.52
CA GLU A 7 -12.78 9.86 -5.43
C GLU A 7 -11.35 10.01 -4.90
N PHE A 8 -10.63 8.90 -4.77
CA PHE A 8 -9.22 8.92 -4.40
C PHE A 8 -8.41 9.76 -5.38
N PHE A 9 -8.55 9.51 -6.69
CA PHE A 9 -7.78 10.20 -7.72
C PHE A 9 -8.26 11.60 -8.03
N ASP A 10 -9.47 12.00 -7.67
CA ASP A 10 -9.88 13.41 -7.72
C ASP A 10 -9.05 14.26 -6.74
N ARG A 11 -8.72 13.68 -5.57
CA ARG A 11 -8.11 14.41 -4.44
C ARG A 11 -6.62 14.18 -4.29
N PHE A 12 -6.16 12.97 -4.55
CA PHE A 12 -4.81 12.52 -4.25
C PHE A 12 -4.10 12.00 -5.50
N GLY A 13 -2.78 12.11 -5.50
CA GLY A 13 -1.90 11.41 -6.44
C GLY A 13 -0.92 10.53 -5.69
N ILE A 14 -0.32 9.60 -6.42
CA ILE A 14 0.70 8.68 -5.90
C ILE A 14 1.95 8.85 -6.75
N ASN A 15 3.08 9.05 -6.11
CA ASN A 15 4.39 8.97 -6.73
C ASN A 15 5.17 7.83 -6.09
N TYR A 16 6.22 7.35 -6.75
CA TYR A 16 7.14 6.36 -6.18
C TYR A 16 8.60 6.67 -6.47
N THR A 17 9.49 6.11 -5.66
CA THR A 17 10.94 6.04 -5.88
C THR A 17 11.40 4.60 -5.78
N ILE A 18 12.48 4.29 -6.48
CA ILE A 18 13.14 2.99 -6.41
C ILE A 18 14.37 3.15 -5.49
N ASP A 19 14.39 2.41 -4.38
CA ASP A 19 15.55 2.33 -3.48
C ASP A 19 16.00 0.87 -3.36
N GLY A 20 16.90 0.46 -4.25
CA GLY A 20 17.36 -0.92 -4.34
C GLY A 20 16.20 -1.90 -4.67
N PRO A 21 15.95 -2.94 -3.84
CA PRO A 21 14.83 -3.87 -4.05
C PRO A 21 13.47 -3.31 -3.55
N GLN A 22 13.46 -2.09 -3.00
CA GLN A 22 12.29 -1.50 -2.39
C GLN A 22 11.68 -0.45 -3.31
N LEU A 23 10.35 -0.42 -3.37
CA LEU A 23 9.61 0.73 -3.88
C LEU A 23 9.04 1.49 -2.69
N GLU A 24 9.36 2.78 -2.65
CA GLU A 24 8.76 3.71 -1.71
C GLU A 24 7.71 4.54 -2.42
N TYR A 25 6.51 4.59 -1.87
CA TYR A 25 5.40 5.35 -2.41
C TYR A 25 5.05 6.54 -1.53
N PHE A 26 4.62 7.62 -2.19
CA PHE A 26 4.29 8.89 -1.57
C PHE A 26 2.93 9.33 -2.07
N VAL A 27 2.03 9.58 -1.13
CA VAL A 27 0.70 10.13 -1.43
C VAL A 27 0.75 11.63 -1.22
N TYR A 28 0.30 12.39 -2.21
CA TYR A 28 0.20 13.85 -2.14
C TYR A 28 -1.23 14.31 -2.40
N GLU A 29 -1.61 15.42 -1.78
CA GLU A 29 -2.88 16.08 -2.07
C GLU A 29 -2.74 16.95 -3.33
N LYS A 30 -3.55 16.69 -4.36
CA LYS A 30 -3.47 17.40 -5.65
C LYS A 30 -3.70 18.90 -5.53
N LYS A 31 -4.55 19.32 -4.60
CA LYS A 31 -4.91 20.73 -4.39
C LYS A 31 -3.74 21.56 -3.88
N THR A 32 -2.95 21.02 -2.96
CA THR A 32 -1.85 21.73 -2.30
C THR A 32 -0.48 21.32 -2.85
N GLY A 33 -0.39 20.17 -3.51
CA GLY A 33 0.86 19.56 -3.95
C GLY A 33 1.71 18.99 -2.82
N LEU A 34 1.19 18.97 -1.59
CA LEU A 34 1.94 18.53 -0.42
C LEU A 34 1.81 17.01 -0.21
N ASP A 35 2.92 16.37 0.12
CA ASP A 35 2.95 14.98 0.58
C ASP A 35 2.18 14.88 1.91
N ILE A 36 1.17 14.00 1.93
CA ILE A 36 0.36 13.71 3.12
C ILE A 36 0.74 12.37 3.76
N SER A 37 1.49 11.53 3.04
CA SER A 37 2.06 10.29 3.54
C SER A 37 3.58 10.36 3.56
N CYS A 38 4.18 9.89 4.65
CA CYS A 38 5.61 9.63 4.72
C CYS A 38 5.86 8.15 4.38
N SER A 39 6.48 7.89 3.22
CA SER A 39 7.04 6.61 2.72
C SER A 39 6.22 5.35 3.05
N LEU A 40 5.42 4.91 2.07
CA LEU A 40 4.85 3.57 2.06
C LEU A 40 5.85 2.63 1.36
N THR A 41 6.51 1.78 2.12
CA THR A 41 7.63 0.97 1.60
C THR A 41 7.20 -0.47 1.39
N PHE A 42 7.42 -0.95 0.18
CA PHE A 42 7.12 -2.31 -0.26
C PHE A 42 8.36 -2.95 -0.84
N CYS A 43 8.60 -4.22 -0.50
CA CYS A 43 9.69 -5.01 -1.02
C CYS A 43 9.12 -6.28 -1.64
N PHE A 44 9.51 -6.59 -2.87
CA PHE A 44 9.18 -7.87 -3.49
C PHE A 44 10.34 -8.85 -3.30
N ASP A 45 10.04 -9.99 -2.68
CA ASP A 45 10.95 -11.13 -2.55
C ASP A 45 10.53 -12.19 -3.57
N GLU A 46 11.16 -12.13 -4.75
CA GLU A 46 10.91 -13.06 -5.86
C GLU A 46 11.19 -14.51 -5.46
N ALA A 47 12.24 -14.75 -4.66
CA ALA A 47 12.63 -16.10 -4.26
C ALA A 47 11.61 -16.75 -3.31
N ALA A 48 10.97 -15.95 -2.45
CA ALA A 48 9.94 -16.43 -1.54
C ALA A 48 8.50 -16.26 -2.07
N GLY A 49 8.33 -15.65 -3.25
CA GLY A 49 7.01 -15.39 -3.86
C GLY A 49 6.13 -14.50 -2.98
N LYS A 50 6.70 -13.45 -2.40
CA LYS A 50 5.97 -12.58 -1.46
C LYS A 50 6.29 -11.10 -1.61
N ILE A 51 5.33 -10.27 -1.24
CA ILE A 51 5.46 -8.83 -1.07
C ILE A 51 5.49 -8.56 0.44
N ASP A 52 6.60 -8.04 0.94
CA ASP A 52 6.71 -7.55 2.30
C ASP A 52 6.33 -6.05 2.33
N VAL A 53 5.28 -5.71 3.07
CA VAL A 53 4.91 -4.32 3.35
C VAL A 53 5.63 -3.89 4.63
N LEU A 54 6.65 -3.05 4.48
CA LEU A 54 7.50 -2.60 5.58
C LEU A 54 6.84 -1.45 6.35
N THR A 55 6.24 -0.50 5.62
CA THR A 55 5.51 0.63 6.19
C THR A 55 4.26 0.92 5.37
N PHE A 56 3.11 1.04 6.03
CA PHE A 56 1.89 1.49 5.37
C PHE A 56 1.07 2.40 6.29
N TYR A 57 1.36 3.70 6.21
CA TYR A 57 0.68 4.75 6.96
C TYR A 57 0.43 5.96 6.05
N PRO A 58 -0.60 5.89 5.18
CA PRO A 58 -0.79 6.89 4.13
C PRO A 58 -1.17 8.29 4.63
N GLY A 59 -1.32 8.53 5.94
CA GLY A 59 -1.74 9.82 6.51
C GLY A 59 -3.19 10.23 6.15
N ILE A 60 -3.78 9.58 5.14
CA ILE A 60 -5.14 9.77 4.65
C ILE A 60 -6.17 9.65 5.79
N ASN A 61 -5.97 8.75 6.76
CA ASN A 61 -6.86 8.51 7.90
C ASN A 61 -7.10 9.73 8.82
N LEU A 62 -6.36 10.83 8.66
CA LEU A 62 -6.55 12.07 9.44
C LEU A 62 -7.72 12.94 8.95
N HIS A 63 -8.31 12.61 7.80
CA HIS A 63 -9.49 13.30 7.28
C HIS A 63 -10.79 12.54 7.61
N PRO A 64 -11.90 13.21 7.95
CA PRO A 64 -13.17 12.53 8.15
C PRO A 64 -13.63 11.88 6.84
N VAL A 65 -14.11 10.63 6.90
CA VAL A 65 -14.59 9.76 5.78
C VAL A 65 -13.49 8.96 5.03
N THR A 66 -12.20 9.08 5.37
CA THR A 66 -11.11 8.65 4.46
C THR A 66 -10.48 7.27 4.71
N ARG A 67 -10.93 6.52 5.71
CA ARG A 67 -10.42 5.16 5.95
C ARG A 67 -10.49 4.28 4.69
N TYR A 68 -11.57 4.44 3.93
CA TYR A 68 -11.78 3.73 2.66
C TYR A 68 -10.84 4.20 1.54
N LEU A 69 -10.35 5.44 1.61
CA LEU A 69 -9.34 5.98 0.69
C LEU A 69 -7.93 5.43 1.00
N SER A 70 -7.61 5.15 2.27
CA SER A 70 -6.40 4.42 2.63
C SER A 70 -6.39 3.00 2.05
N ALA A 71 -7.55 2.32 2.04
CA ALA A 71 -7.68 1.02 1.39
C ALA A 71 -7.48 1.12 -0.14
N ALA A 72 -8.13 2.11 -0.77
CA ALA A 72 -7.95 2.40 -2.20
C ALA A 72 -6.48 2.68 -2.56
N CYS A 73 -5.77 3.45 -1.72
CA CYS A 73 -4.35 3.69 -1.86
C CYS A 73 -3.54 2.39 -1.77
N PHE A 74 -3.76 1.58 -0.74
CA PHE A 74 -3.08 0.29 -0.58
C PHE A 74 -3.25 -0.58 -1.84
N PHE A 75 -4.48 -0.67 -2.35
CA PHE A 75 -4.79 -1.43 -3.54
C PHE A 75 -4.05 -0.92 -4.76
N MET A 76 -4.08 0.39 -5.02
CA MET A 76 -3.38 0.96 -6.18
C MET A 76 -1.87 0.72 -6.12
N VAL A 77 -1.27 0.85 -4.94
CA VAL A 77 0.16 0.60 -4.74
C VAL A 77 0.49 -0.87 -5.00
N ILE A 78 -0.31 -1.80 -4.47
CA ILE A 78 -0.11 -3.24 -4.71
C ILE A 78 -0.27 -3.60 -6.19
N GLN A 79 -1.30 -3.09 -6.88
CA GLN A 79 -1.47 -3.33 -8.32
C GLN A 79 -0.29 -2.79 -9.13
N HIS A 80 0.19 -1.59 -8.78
CA HIS A 80 1.35 -1.00 -9.45
C HIS A 80 2.62 -1.83 -9.21
N LEU A 81 2.89 -2.24 -7.97
CA LEU A 81 4.02 -3.09 -7.62
C LEU A 81 3.99 -4.41 -8.41
N ALA A 82 2.80 -5.04 -8.48
CA ALA A 82 2.61 -6.28 -9.21
C ALA A 82 2.85 -6.11 -10.71
N ASN A 83 2.33 -5.02 -11.30
CA ASN A 83 2.56 -4.70 -12.71
C ASN A 83 4.05 -4.39 -12.98
N PHE A 84 4.71 -3.67 -12.07
CA PHE A 84 6.10 -3.24 -12.20
C PHE A 84 7.07 -4.41 -12.18
N TYR A 85 6.87 -5.37 -11.27
CA TYR A 85 7.70 -6.58 -11.15
C TYR A 85 7.17 -7.79 -11.92
N HIS A 86 6.08 -7.65 -12.68
CA HIS A 86 5.41 -8.75 -13.38
C HIS A 86 5.04 -9.93 -12.46
N ILE A 87 4.58 -9.62 -11.25
CA ILE A 87 4.23 -10.59 -10.21
C ILE A 87 2.98 -11.38 -10.62
N ASP A 88 2.98 -12.69 -10.36
CA ASP A 88 1.83 -13.56 -10.58
C ASP A 88 0.79 -13.53 -9.44
N SER A 89 -0.36 -14.18 -9.66
CA SER A 89 -1.46 -14.22 -8.68
C SER A 89 -1.19 -15.12 -7.47
N GLU A 90 -0.12 -15.93 -7.48
CA GLU A 90 0.21 -16.83 -6.37
C GLU A 90 1.04 -16.12 -5.29
N CYS A 91 1.42 -14.87 -5.53
CA CYS A 91 2.17 -14.06 -4.59
C CYS A 91 1.36 -13.74 -3.32
N ARG A 92 2.04 -13.76 -2.18
CA ARG A 92 1.44 -13.40 -0.88
C ARG A 92 1.87 -12.02 -0.43
N ILE A 93 0.97 -11.27 0.16
CA ILE A 93 1.25 -10.00 0.82
C ILE A 93 1.44 -10.27 2.30
N LEU A 94 2.58 -9.90 2.88
CA LEU A 94 2.89 -10.04 4.29
C LEU A 94 3.18 -8.68 4.91
N LEU A 95 2.67 -8.45 6.13
CA LEU A 95 2.99 -7.24 6.87
C LEU A 95 2.89 -7.45 8.38
N ASN A 96 3.69 -6.70 9.13
CA ASN A 96 3.63 -6.66 10.59
C ASN A 96 2.87 -5.41 11.03
N THR A 97 1.91 -5.58 11.94
CA THR A 97 1.14 -4.48 12.50
C THR A 97 0.82 -4.73 13.97
N ARG A 98 0.05 -3.85 14.61
CA ARG A 98 -0.49 -4.09 15.96
C ARG A 98 -1.87 -4.72 15.87
N GLN A 99 -2.23 -5.57 16.82
CA GLN A 99 -3.56 -6.21 16.87
C GLN A 99 -4.67 -5.17 16.74
N GLY A 100 -4.58 -4.07 17.49
CA GLY A 100 -5.56 -2.99 17.43
C GLY A 100 -5.66 -2.31 16.04
N ILE A 101 -4.57 -2.25 15.26
CA ILE A 101 -4.62 -1.73 13.88
C ILE A 101 -5.22 -2.78 12.95
N PHE A 102 -4.90 -4.06 13.13
CA PHE A 102 -5.53 -5.12 12.36
C PHE A 102 -7.05 -5.10 12.52
N ASP A 103 -7.55 -5.15 13.76
CA ASP A 103 -9.00 -5.18 14.05
C ASP A 103 -9.71 -3.94 13.51
N ASN A 104 -9.09 -2.77 13.66
CA ASN A 104 -9.69 -1.49 13.30
C ASN A 104 -9.37 -1.03 11.88
N PHE A 105 -8.54 -1.72 11.11
CA PHE A 105 -8.21 -1.35 9.73
C PHE A 105 -8.28 -2.56 8.80
N TYR A 106 -7.28 -3.43 8.86
CA TYR A 106 -7.06 -4.53 7.92
C TYR A 106 -8.19 -5.57 7.92
N ALA A 107 -8.72 -5.95 9.08
CA ALA A 107 -9.80 -6.95 9.21
C ALA A 107 -11.12 -6.54 8.53
N LEU A 108 -11.32 -5.23 8.30
CA LEU A 108 -12.50 -4.72 7.58
C LEU A 108 -12.26 -4.55 6.08
N LEU A 109 -11.03 -4.71 5.59
CA LEU A 109 -10.72 -4.64 4.17
C LEU A 109 -11.04 -5.99 3.51
N LYS A 110 -12.33 -6.33 3.42
CA LYS A 110 -12.82 -7.64 2.95
C LYS A 110 -12.33 -8.03 1.55
N ASP A 111 -12.06 -7.04 0.71
CA ASP A 111 -11.53 -7.25 -0.65
C ASP A 111 -10.11 -7.85 -0.66
N PHE A 112 -9.35 -7.74 0.44
CA PHE A 112 -8.00 -8.32 0.56
C PHE A 112 -7.96 -9.60 1.39
N ASP A 113 -8.98 -9.88 2.20
CA ASP A 113 -9.05 -11.10 3.02
C ASP A 113 -7.81 -11.34 3.89
N PHE A 114 -7.35 -10.32 4.62
CA PHE A 114 -6.20 -10.47 5.53
C PHE A 114 -6.52 -11.39 6.71
N HIS A 115 -5.61 -12.32 7.01
CA HIS A 115 -5.65 -13.17 8.20
C HIS A 115 -4.37 -13.09 9.02
N VAL A 116 -4.51 -13.32 10.32
CA VAL A 116 -3.38 -13.33 11.25
C VAL A 116 -2.64 -14.67 11.16
N LEU A 117 -1.33 -14.59 10.96
CA LEU A 117 -0.42 -15.74 10.97
C LEU A 117 0.14 -16.00 12.35
N LEU A 118 0.64 -14.95 12.99
CA LEU A 118 1.37 -15.01 14.25
C LEU A 118 0.99 -13.81 15.11
N CYS A 119 0.83 -14.05 16.41
CA CYS A 119 0.74 -13.02 17.44
C CYS A 119 1.96 -13.14 18.34
N ASP A 120 2.67 -12.04 18.58
CA ASP A 120 3.75 -12.01 19.57
C ASP A 120 3.27 -11.49 20.94
N ALA A 121 4.17 -11.49 21.92
CA ALA A 121 3.86 -11.04 23.28
C ALA A 121 3.75 -9.51 23.42
N GLU A 122 4.08 -8.74 22.38
CA GLU A 122 4.11 -7.27 22.38
C GLU A 122 2.91 -6.65 21.63
N ASP A 123 1.80 -7.39 21.47
CA ASP A 123 0.62 -6.96 20.71
C ASP A 123 0.91 -6.73 19.21
N ARG A 124 2.01 -7.29 18.69
CA ARG A 124 2.28 -7.28 17.26
C ARG A 124 1.71 -8.54 16.63
N VAL A 125 1.13 -8.34 15.46
CA VAL A 125 0.60 -9.42 14.63
C VAL A 125 1.23 -9.36 13.26
N GLN A 126 1.64 -10.53 12.78
CA GLN A 126 1.93 -10.72 11.38
C GLN A 126 0.64 -11.14 10.69
N ILE A 127 0.30 -10.44 9.62
CA ILE A 127 -0.88 -10.76 8.81
C ILE A 127 -0.44 -11.07 7.38
N GLU A 128 -1.19 -11.94 6.71
CA GLU A 128 -1.02 -12.22 5.30
C GLU A 128 -2.33 -12.12 4.51
N SER A 129 -2.19 -12.00 3.20
CA SER A 129 -3.27 -12.00 2.22
C SER A 129 -2.73 -12.55 0.89
N GLN A 130 -3.59 -13.11 0.05
CA GLN A 130 -3.22 -13.46 -1.32
C GLN A 130 -3.31 -12.23 -2.23
N LEU A 131 -2.36 -12.09 -3.16
CA LEU A 131 -2.37 -11.03 -4.14
C LEU A 131 -3.53 -11.23 -5.13
N LEU A 132 -4.54 -10.36 -5.03
CA LEU A 132 -5.59 -10.28 -6.03
C LEU A 132 -5.15 -9.37 -7.17
N LEU A 133 -4.75 -9.93 -8.32
CA LEU A 133 -4.47 -9.17 -9.52
C LEU A 133 -5.75 -8.74 -10.22
N LEU A 134 -5.88 -7.44 -10.47
CA LEU A 134 -6.98 -6.88 -11.25
C LEU A 134 -6.40 -6.00 -12.36
N THR A 135 -7.06 -6.01 -13.52
CA THR A 135 -6.70 -5.10 -14.62
C THR A 135 -7.11 -3.68 -14.24
N VAL A 136 -6.18 -2.96 -13.62
CA VAL A 136 -6.35 -1.59 -13.18
C VAL A 136 -5.27 -0.76 -13.83
N ASP A 137 -5.66 0.40 -14.37
CA ASP A 137 -4.71 1.35 -14.93
C ASP A 137 -3.88 1.97 -13.80
N THR A 138 -2.58 1.68 -13.78
CA THR A 138 -1.62 2.23 -12.82
C THR A 138 -0.72 3.31 -13.43
N SER A 139 -0.99 3.73 -14.68
CA SER A 139 -0.19 4.74 -15.40
C SER A 139 -0.21 6.12 -14.75
N MET A 140 -1.18 6.36 -13.88
CA MET A 140 -1.29 7.59 -13.08
C MET A 140 -0.28 7.68 -11.94
N ILE A 141 0.40 6.58 -11.60
CA ILE A 141 1.45 6.54 -10.58
C ILE A 141 2.78 6.89 -11.25
N ASN A 142 3.41 7.97 -10.81
CA ASN A 142 4.60 8.50 -11.46
C ASN A 142 5.86 8.25 -10.64
N GLU A 143 6.96 7.92 -11.32
CA GLU A 143 8.26 7.91 -10.69
C GLU A 143 8.68 9.36 -10.39
N ARG A 144 9.10 9.64 -9.16
CA ARG A 144 9.71 10.92 -8.80
C ARG A 144 11.22 10.73 -8.73
N SER A 145 12.00 11.67 -9.26
CA SER A 145 13.45 11.61 -9.11
C SER A 145 13.81 11.75 -7.63
N LEU A 146 14.69 10.88 -7.14
CA LEU A 146 15.41 11.14 -5.89
C LEU A 146 16.19 12.45 -6.13
N ALA A 147 15.75 13.55 -5.53
CA ALA A 147 16.58 14.73 -5.50
C ALA A 147 17.88 14.29 -4.82
N CYS A 148 19.00 14.34 -5.56
CA CYS A 148 20.32 14.27 -4.95
C CYS A 148 20.30 15.30 -3.82
N ALA A 149 20.41 14.84 -2.58
CA ALA A 149 20.72 15.72 -1.47
C ALA A 149 22.15 16.22 -1.74
N ASP A 150 22.25 17.38 -2.39
CA ASP A 150 23.49 18.15 -2.51
C ASP A 150 23.97 18.62 -1.13
#